data_AF-A0A2E3AAI7-F1
#
_entry.id   AF-A0A2E3AAI7-F1
#
_cell.length_a   1.000
_cell.length_b   1.000
_cell.length_c   1.000
_cell.angle_alpha   90.00
_cell.angle_beta   90.00
_cell.angle_gamma   90.00
#
_symmetry.space_group_name_H-M   'P 1'
#
loop_
_entity.id
_entity.type
_entity.pdbx_description
1 polymer ?
#
loop_
_entity_poly.entity_id
_entity_poly.type
_entity_poly.pdbx_seq_one_letter_code
_entity_poly.pdbx_strand_id
1 'polypeptide(L)'
;MFIQSSFEFPEGVTKRTFSFELINNLIVLPVQINGVSLSFLLDLGVNKTILFNNDLINVNDFENIASINLRGLSDAASILAFRVEADLFQIDRLSSANHEILLLEG
;
A
#
# COMPACT_ATOMS: atom_id res chain seq x y z
N MET A 1 -7.44 16.30 -12.20
CA MET A 1 -8.03 14.96 -12.38
C MET A 1 -6.98 13.98 -11.89
N PHE A 2 -7.13 13.48 -10.65
CA PHE A 2 -6.18 12.52 -10.08
C PHE A 2 -6.46 11.16 -10.73
N ILE A 3 -5.54 10.69 -11.57
CA ILE A 3 -5.61 9.36 -12.13
C ILE A 3 -5.33 8.43 -10.95
N GLN A 4 -6.33 7.65 -10.51
CA GLN A 4 -6.05 6.52 -9.63
C GLN A 4 -5.11 5.59 -10.41
N SER A 5 -3.95 5.31 -9.86
CA SER A 5 -3.00 4.35 -10.40
C SER A 5 -3.70 2.98 -10.48
N SER A 6 -4.15 2.59 -11.67
CA SER A 6 -4.82 1.32 -11.90
C SER A 6 -3.78 0.22 -12.00
N PHE A 7 -4.02 -0.92 -11.35
CA PHE A 7 -3.22 -2.11 -11.57
C PHE A 7 -3.37 -2.59 -13.02
N GLU A 8 -2.23 -2.78 -13.67
CA GLU A 8 -2.13 -3.34 -15.00
C GLU A 8 -2.00 -4.87 -14.91
N PHE A 9 -2.76 -5.55 -15.77
CA PHE A 9 -2.63 -6.98 -15.95
C PHE A 9 -1.59 -7.27 -17.03
N PRO A 10 -0.88 -8.41 -16.94
CA PRO A 10 -0.09 -8.90 -18.06
C PRO A 10 -0.91 -9.02 -19.34
N GLU A 11 -0.26 -8.87 -20.49
CA GLU A 11 -0.92 -8.95 -21.79
C GLU A 11 -1.75 -10.25 -21.94
N GLY A 12 -3.00 -10.10 -22.40
CA GLY A 12 -3.93 -11.20 -22.58
C GLY A 12 -4.58 -11.74 -21.30
N VAL A 13 -4.29 -11.16 -20.13
CA VAL A 13 -4.91 -11.55 -18.84
C VAL A 13 -5.96 -10.53 -18.44
N THR A 14 -7.19 -11.00 -18.18
CA THR A 14 -8.31 -10.14 -17.72
C THR A 14 -8.80 -10.49 -16.32
N LYS A 15 -8.33 -11.60 -15.76
CA LYS A 15 -8.67 -12.06 -14.41
C LYS A 15 -7.45 -12.73 -13.77
N ARG A 16 -7.27 -12.49 -12.47
CA ARG A 16 -6.19 -13.07 -11.65
C ARG A 16 -6.77 -13.57 -10.32
N THR A 17 -6.21 -14.66 -9.83
CA THR A 17 -6.42 -15.16 -8.46
C THR A 17 -5.05 -15.35 -7.84
N PHE A 18 -4.88 -14.87 -6.62
CA PHE A 18 -3.64 -14.97 -5.86
C PHE A 18 -3.93 -15.50 -4.46
N SER A 19 -2.94 -16.17 -3.87
CA SER A 19 -3.01 -16.64 -2.49
C SER A 19 -2.81 -15.48 -1.53
N PHE A 20 -3.49 -15.55 -0.39
CA PHE A 20 -3.37 -14.60 0.70
C PHE A 20 -3.45 -15.33 2.04
N GLU A 21 -2.89 -14.72 3.06
CA GLU A 21 -3.06 -15.21 4.43
C GLU A 21 -4.20 -14.44 5.10
N LEU A 22 -5.04 -15.15 5.86
CA LEU A 22 -6.07 -14.52 6.67
C LEU A 22 -5.65 -14.61 8.13
N ILE A 23 -5.22 -13.49 8.72
CA ILE A 23 -4.78 -13.42 10.10
C ILE A 23 -5.72 -12.49 10.85
N ASN A 24 -6.45 -13.00 11.85
CA ASN A 24 -7.41 -12.22 12.64
C ASN A 24 -8.40 -11.40 11.79
N ASN A 25 -8.92 -12.01 10.71
CA ASN A 25 -9.81 -11.38 9.71
C ASN A 25 -9.17 -10.31 8.82
N LEU A 26 -7.86 -10.12 8.89
CA LEU A 26 -7.12 -9.26 7.98
C LEU A 26 -6.54 -10.09 6.84
N ILE A 27 -6.75 -9.62 5.61
CA ILE A 27 -6.15 -10.21 4.42
C ILE A 27 -4.71 -9.68 4.32
N VAL A 28 -3.74 -10.57 4.41
CA VAL A 28 -2.31 -10.28 4.30
C VAL A 28 -1.82 -10.74 2.92
N LEU A 29 -1.29 -9.80 2.14
CA LEU A 29 -0.82 -10.02 0.78
C LEU A 29 0.66 -9.69 0.64
N PRO A 30 1.47 -10.56 0.01
CA PRO A 30 2.83 -10.18 -0.34
C PRO A 30 2.79 -9.14 -1.48
N VAL A 31 3.55 -8.07 -1.32
CA VAL A 31 3.70 -7.01 -2.33
C VAL A 31 5.17 -6.68 -2.52
N GLN A 32 5.50 -6.08 -3.66
CA GLN A 32 6.82 -5.52 -3.93
C GLN A 32 6.69 -4.04 -4.25
N ILE A 33 7.54 -3.22 -3.62
CA ILE A 33 7.56 -1.77 -3.80
C ILE A 33 8.99 -1.37 -4.10
N ASN A 34 9.23 -0.83 -5.29
CA ASN A 34 10.57 -0.48 -5.77
C ASN A 34 11.59 -1.64 -5.58
N GLY A 35 11.13 -2.90 -5.71
CA GLY A 35 11.94 -4.11 -5.53
C GLY A 35 12.04 -4.65 -4.09
N VAL A 36 11.51 -3.94 -3.09
CA VAL A 36 11.48 -4.39 -1.68
C VAL A 36 10.21 -5.21 -1.43
N SER A 37 10.36 -6.42 -0.89
CA SER A 37 9.24 -7.31 -0.55
C SER A 37 8.65 -6.96 0.81
N LEU A 38 7.32 -6.80 0.84
CA LEU A 38 6.55 -6.43 2.03
C LEU A 38 5.29 -7.28 2.16
N SER A 39 4.63 -7.16 3.32
CA SER A 39 3.27 -7.64 3.54
C SER A 39 2.31 -6.47 3.61
N PHE A 40 1.22 -6.55 2.84
CA PHE A 40 0.17 -5.56 2.75
C PHE A 40 -1.09 -6.05 3.45
N LEU A 41 -1.66 -5.21 4.31
CA LEU A 41 -2.90 -5.51 5.04
C LEU A 41 -4.09 -4.87 4.31
N LEU A 42 -4.94 -5.71 3.73
CA LEU A 42 -6.16 -5.28 3.06
C LEU A 42 -7.36 -5.39 4.01
N ASP A 43 -7.89 -4.25 4.41
CA ASP A 43 -9.19 -4.13 5.08
C ASP A 43 -10.22 -3.61 4.07
N LEU A 44 -11.32 -4.36 3.89
CA LEU A 44 -12.40 -4.03 2.95
C LEU A 44 -13.15 -2.74 3.33
N GLY A 45 -12.88 -2.19 4.52
CA GLY A 45 -13.45 -0.92 5.01
C GLY A 45 -12.67 0.35 4.64
N VAL A 46 -11.47 0.27 4.06
CA VAL A 46 -10.62 1.44 3.76
C VAL A 46 -10.29 1.57 2.28
N ASN A 47 -10.56 2.77 1.73
CA ASN A 47 -10.35 3.11 0.32
C ASN A 47 -8.89 3.52 -0.01
N LYS A 48 -7.92 3.19 0.85
CA LYS A 48 -6.52 3.57 0.68
C LYS A 48 -5.59 2.45 1.12
N THR A 49 -4.48 2.32 0.39
CA THR A 49 -3.38 1.40 0.66
C THR A 49 -2.61 1.88 1.90
N ILE A 50 -2.78 1.17 3.03
CA ILE A 50 -2.05 1.45 4.27
C ILE A 50 -0.90 0.44 4.41
N LEU A 51 0.31 0.95 4.49
CA LEU A 51 1.50 0.19 4.82
C LEU A 51 2.03 0.59 6.19
N PHE A 52 2.46 -0.38 6.96
CA PHE A 52 3.15 -0.14 8.22
C PHE A 52 4.63 0.02 7.92
N ASN A 53 5.24 1.09 8.43
CA ASN A 53 6.69 1.26 8.40
C ASN A 53 7.35 0.04 9.07
N ASN A 54 8.36 -0.52 8.42
CA ASN A 54 9.18 -1.60 8.96
C ASN A 54 10.65 -1.32 8.60
N ASP A 55 11.58 -2.10 9.16
CA ASP A 55 13.02 -1.90 8.92
C ASP A 55 13.44 -2.03 7.44
N LEU A 56 12.52 -2.42 6.54
CA LEU A 56 12.78 -2.63 5.12
C LEU A 56 12.43 -1.39 4.25
N ILE A 57 11.61 -0.46 4.73
CA ILE A 57 11.23 0.74 3.98
C ILE A 57 11.26 1.98 4.88
N ASN A 58 12.10 2.94 4.53
CA ASN A 58 12.14 4.25 5.19
C ASN A 58 11.36 5.28 4.36
N VAL A 59 10.70 6.23 5.03
CA VAL A 59 10.09 7.39 4.37
C VAL A 59 11.09 8.16 3.51
N ASN A 60 12.36 8.23 3.94
CA ASN A 60 13.43 8.91 3.21
C ASN A 60 13.82 8.21 1.90
N ASP A 61 13.32 7.00 1.64
CA ASP A 61 13.54 6.29 0.37
C ASP A 61 12.64 6.83 -0.76
N PHE A 62 11.75 7.78 -0.44
CA PHE A 62 10.82 8.40 -1.38
C PHE A 62 11.11 9.89 -1.55
N GLU A 63 10.98 10.40 -2.78
CA GLU A 63 11.22 11.82 -3.07
C GLU A 63 10.03 12.71 -2.72
N ASN A 64 8.80 12.23 -2.94
CA ASN A 64 7.56 12.99 -2.78
C ASN A 64 6.81 12.59 -1.52
N ILE A 65 7.18 13.20 -0.38
CA ILE A 65 6.62 12.88 0.93
C ILE A 65 5.68 14.00 1.39
N ALA A 66 4.44 13.65 1.78
CA ALA A 66 3.52 14.57 2.44
C ALA A 66 2.95 13.95 3.73
N SER A 67 3.04 14.67 4.85
CA SER A 67 2.50 14.20 6.13
C SER A 67 0.99 14.38 6.23
N ILE A 68 0.31 13.39 6.80
CA ILE A 68 -1.15 13.34 6.98
C ILE A 68 -1.45 12.78 8.36
N ASN A 69 -2.25 13.50 9.13
CA ASN A 69 -2.80 12.98 10.39
C ASN A 69 -4.07 12.19 10.10
N LEU A 70 -4.01 10.88 10.28
CA LEU A 70 -5.16 9.99 10.21
C LEU A 70 -5.89 10.01 11.55
N ARG A 71 -7.19 10.26 11.53
CA ARG A 71 -8.05 10.09 12.70
C ARG A 71 -8.93 8.87 12.51
N GLY A 72 -8.91 7.96 13.48
CA GLY A 72 -9.87 6.87 13.54
C GLY A 72 -11.27 7.33 13.96
N LEU A 73 -12.22 6.41 13.97
CA LEU A 73 -13.59 6.64 14.46
C LEU A 73 -13.70 6.58 15.99
N SER A 74 -12.73 5.96 16.65
CA SER A 74 -12.56 5.99 18.11
C SER A 74 -11.79 7.23 18.54
N ASP A 75 -12.04 7.74 19.75
CA ASP A 75 -11.35 8.86 20.44
C ASP A 75 -9.81 8.66 20.65
N ALA A 76 -9.18 7.76 19.91
CA ALA A 76 -7.74 7.55 19.92
C ALA A 76 -7.02 8.71 19.23
N ALA A 77 -5.82 9.01 19.74
CA ALA A 77 -4.92 10.01 19.19
C ALA A 77 -4.75 9.85 17.66
N SER A 78 -4.63 10.97 16.94
CA SER A 78 -4.34 10.94 15.52
C SER A 78 -3.02 10.23 15.27
N ILE A 79 -3.00 9.31 14.30
CA ILE A 79 -1.79 8.62 13.85
C ILE A 79 -1.17 9.42 12.72
N LEU A 80 0.13 9.67 12.78
CA LEU A 80 0.85 10.30 11.68
C LEU A 80 1.10 9.27 10.58
N ALA A 81 0.82 9.66 9.35
CA ALA A 81 1.13 8.89 8.16
C ALA A 81 1.82 9.77 7.13
N PHE A 82 2.65 9.16 6.30
CA PHE A 82 3.32 9.80 5.18
C PHE A 82 2.71 9.28 3.89
N ARG A 83 2.12 10.19 3.11
CA ARG A 83 1.79 9.93 1.71
C ARG A 83 3.08 9.96 0.92
N VAL A 84 3.37 8.84 0.26
CA VAL A 84 4.50 8.68 -0.65
C VAL A 84 4.01 8.14 -1.98
N GLU A 85 4.82 8.31 -3.01
CA GLU A 85 4.58 7.76 -4.35
C GLU A 85 5.68 6.75 -4.66
N ALA A 86 5.30 5.52 -5.01
CA ALA A 86 6.23 4.49 -5.47
C ALA A 86 6.23 4.42 -6.99
N ASP A 87 7.42 4.45 -7.60
CA ASP A 87 7.61 4.28 -9.03
C ASP A 87 7.02 2.95 -9.52
N LEU A 88 7.20 1.87 -8.74
CA LEU A 88 6.67 0.56 -9.06
C LEU A 88 6.11 -0.15 -7.82
N PHE A 89 4.83 -0.45 -7.86
CA PHE A 89 4.13 -1.27 -6.88
C PHE A 89 3.60 -2.55 -7.54
N GLN A 90 3.83 -3.70 -6.93
CA GLN A 90 3.49 -5.00 -7.50
C GLN A 90 2.76 -5.90 -6.50
N ILE A 91 1.73 -6.57 -6.98
CA ILE A 91 1.05 -7.66 -6.27
C ILE A 91 1.07 -8.87 -7.19
N ASP A 92 1.79 -9.92 -6.82
CA ASP A 92 1.98 -11.11 -7.66
C ASP A 92 2.45 -10.73 -9.09
N ARG A 93 1.59 -10.78 -10.11
CA ARG A 93 1.92 -10.37 -11.49
C ARG A 93 1.24 -9.10 -11.95
N LEU A 94 0.56 -8.41 -11.04
CA LEU A 94 -0.04 -7.11 -11.29
C LEU A 94 0.97 -6.04 -10.94
N SER A 95 1.03 -4.98 -11.74
CA SER A 95 1.91 -3.84 -11.50
C SER A 95 1.14 -2.54 -11.58
N SER A 96 1.55 -1.56 -10.80
CA SER A 96 1.07 -0.19 -10.84
C SER A 96 2.27 0.73 -10.82
N ALA A 97 2.36 1.61 -11.81
CA ALA A 97 3.34 2.68 -11.82
C ALA A 97 2.83 3.88 -11.00
N ASN A 98 3.74 4.65 -10.39
CA ASN A 98 3.46 5.87 -9.64
C ASN A 98 2.29 5.70 -8.65
N HIS A 99 2.36 4.64 -7.84
CA HIS A 99 1.28 4.25 -6.93
C HIS A 99 1.35 5.05 -5.63
N GLU A 100 0.23 5.67 -5.25
CA GLU A 100 0.13 6.37 -3.96
C GLU A 100 0.01 5.39 -2.80
N ILE A 101 0.85 5.58 -1.79
CA ILE A 101 0.93 4.74 -0.59
C ILE A 101 0.81 5.63 0.64
N LEU A 102 0.13 5.16 1.68
CA LEU A 102 0.22 5.74 3.03
C LEU A 102 1.11 4.87 3.91
N LEU A 103 2.27 5.40 4.30
CA LEU A 103 3.17 4.80 5.28
C LEU A 103 2.78 5.30 6.67
N LEU A 104 2.36 4.41 7.56
CA LEU A 104 2.09 4.77 8.96
C LEU A 104 3.39 4.92 9.74
N GLU A 105 3.53 6.02 10.48
CA GLU A 105 4.54 6.14 11.53
C GLU A 105 4.04 5.37 12.75
N GLY A 106 4.80 4.33 13.13
CA GLY A 106 4.52 3.47 14.29
C GLY A 106 5.25 3.93 15.54
#